data_AF-M6GLS2-F1
#
_entry.id   AF-M6GLS2-F1
#
_cell.length_a   1.000
_cell.length_b   1.000
_cell.length_c   1.000
_cell.angle_alpha   90.00
_cell.angle_beta   90.00
_cell.angle_gamma   90.00
#
_symmetry.space_group_name_H-M   'P 1'
#
loop_
_entity.id
_entity.type
_entity.pdbx_description
1 polymer ?
#
loop_
_entity_poly.entity_id
_entity_poly.type
_entity_poly.pdbx_seq_one_letter_code
_entity_poly.pdbx_strand_id
1 'polypeptide(L)' 'MEDLSPAATMKRGYSILRNENGKIIRSPEETKPEEELQVLLSGGTMQVIRKGK' A
#
# COMPACT_ATOMS: atom_id res chain seq x y z
N MET A 1 -10.30 -8.84 22.76
CA MET A 1 -9.09 -9.37 22.09
C MET A 1 -9.18 -8.95 20.62
N GLU A 2 -8.98 -7.66 20.33
CA GLU A 2 -9.25 -7.09 19.00
C GLU A 2 -8.11 -6.18 18.50
N ASP A 3 -6.89 -6.33 19.00
CA ASP A 3 -5.91 -5.24 18.89
C ASP A 3 -4.91 -5.28 17.73
N LEU A 4 -4.86 -6.33 16.90
CA LEU A 4 -3.83 -6.42 15.84
C LEU A 4 -4.31 -7.09 14.54
N SER A 5 -5.61 -7.16 14.25
CA SER A 5 -6.03 -7.69 12.94
C SER A 5 -5.66 -6.69 11.84
N PRO A 6 -5.13 -7.12 10.67
CA PRO A 6 -4.80 -6.22 9.56
C PRO A 6 -5.98 -5.33 9.14
N ALA A 7 -7.20 -5.85 9.25
CA ALA A 7 -8.43 -5.11 9.00
C ALA A 7 -8.68 -3.98 10.02
N ALA A 8 -8.42 -4.21 11.31
CA ALA A 8 -8.50 -3.17 12.33
C ALA A 8 -7.42 -2.09 12.15
N THR A 9 -6.21 -2.49 11.73
CA THR A 9 -5.13 -1.55 11.39
C THR A 9 -5.50 -0.69 10.17
N MET A 10 -6.07 -1.25 9.11
CA MET A 10 -6.54 -0.43 7.98
C MET A 10 -7.66 0.55 8.37
N LYS A 11 -8.56 0.16 9.29
CA LYS A 11 -9.57 1.09 9.85
C LYS A 11 -8.99 2.23 10.69
N ARG A 12 -7.77 2.08 11.21
CA ARG A 12 -7.01 3.14 11.91
C ARG A 12 -6.35 4.15 10.94
N GLY A 13 -6.60 4.04 9.63
CA GLY A 13 -6.09 4.96 8.60
C GLY A 13 -4.82 4.48 7.88
N TYR A 14 -4.40 3.23 8.12
CA TYR A 14 -3.24 2.66 7.45
C TYR A 14 -3.59 2.18 6.04
N SER A 15 -2.61 2.33 5.14
CA SER A 15 -2.70 1.91 3.74
C SER A 15 -1.63 0.87 3.45
N ILE A 16 -1.92 -0.09 2.57
CA ILE A 16 -0.92 -1.06 2.10
C ILE A 16 -0.61 -0.75 0.63
N LEU A 17 0.67 -0.56 0.31
CA LEU A 17 1.10 -0.47 -1.09
C LEU A 17 1.53 -1.85 -1.59
N ARG A 18 1.13 -2.19 -2.82
CA ARG A 18 1.66 -3.33 -3.56
C ARG A 18 2.01 -2.95 -4.99
N ASN A 19 2.98 -3.63 -5.58
CA ASN A 19 3.24 -3.51 -7.02
C ASN A 19 2.32 -4.42 -7.85
N GLU A 20 2.49 -4.39 -9.17
CA GLU A 20 1.74 -5.23 -10.12
C GLU A 20 1.86 -6.74 -9.83
N ASN A 21 3.00 -7.16 -9.28
CA ASN A 21 3.28 -8.56 -8.92
C ASN A 21 2.68 -8.95 -7.57
N GLY A 22 1.95 -8.04 -6.89
CA GLY A 22 1.36 -8.27 -5.58
C GLY A 22 2.36 -8.19 -4.41
N LYS A 23 3.61 -7.78 -4.65
CA LYS A 23 4.61 -7.59 -3.60
C LYS A 23 4.24 -6.37 -2.76
N ILE A 24 4.15 -6.53 -1.44
CA ILE A 24 3.94 -5.41 -0.51
C ILE A 24 5.20 -4.55 -0.47
N ILE A 25 5.03 -3.25 -0.71
CA ILE A 25 6.10 -2.25 -0.66
C ILE A 25 6.19 -1.71 0.77
N ARG A 26 7.37 -1.81 1.37
CA ARG A 26 7.63 -1.31 2.74
C ARG A 26 8.58 -0.13 2.76
N SER A 27 9.36 0.05 1.70
CA SER A 27 10.28 1.17 1.52
C SER A 27 10.25 1.70 0.07
N PRO A 28 10.51 3.00 -0.16
CA PRO A 28 10.57 3.57 -1.51
C PRO A 28 11.65 2.92 -2.40
N GLU A 29 12.72 2.40 -1.80
CA GLU A 29 13.84 1.75 -2.51
C GLU A 29 13.43 0.43 -3.19
N GLU A 30 12.33 -0.18 -2.73
CA GLU A 30 11.78 -1.39 -3.34
C GLU A 30 10.95 -1.14 -4.60
N THR A 31 10.81 0.12 -4.98
CA THR A 31 10.09 0.54 -6.19
C THR A 31 11.05 1.20 -7.16
N LYS A 32 10.60 1.48 -8.38
CA LYS A 32 11.31 2.25 -9.41
C LYS A 32 10.60 3.59 -9.64
N PRO A 33 11.31 4.65 -10.09
CA PRO A 33 10.66 5.84 -10.61
C PRO A 33 9.65 5.46 -11.69
N GLU A 34 8.49 6.12 -11.67
CA GLU A 34 7.39 5.91 -12.61
C GLU A 34 6.73 4.52 -12.55
N GLU A 35 7.06 3.72 -11.53
CA GLU A 35 6.38 2.45 -11.29
C GLU A 35 4.92 2.68 -10.87
N GLU A 36 4.01 1.93 -11.49
CA GLU A 36 2.62 1.89 -11.10
C GLU A 36 2.44 0.97 -9.90
N LEU A 37 1.80 1.50 -8.86
CA LEU A 37 1.56 0.81 -7.60
C LEU A 37 0.07 0.84 -7.29
N GLN A 38 -0.37 -0.12 -6.50
CA GLN A 38 -1.73 -0.18 -6.00
C GLN A 38 -1.74 0.05 -4.49
N VAL A 39 -2.57 0.99 -4.07
CA VAL A 39 -2.85 1.29 -2.67
C VAL A 39 -4.14 0.55 -2.27
N LEU A 40 -4.06 -0.26 -1.22
CA LEU A 40 -5.21 -0.85 -0.56
C LEU A 40 -5.57 0.02 0.63
N LEU A 41 -6.81 0.48 0.65
CA LEU A 41 -7.43 1.31 1.67
C LEU A 41 -8.61 0.56 2.30
N SER A 42 -9.07 1.04 3.45
CA SER A 42 -10.26 0.49 4.10
C SER A 42 -11.53 0.54 3.23
N GLY A 43 -11.60 1.49 2.30
CA GLY A 43 -12.74 1.69 1.39
C GLY A 43 -12.57 1.14 -0.02
N GLY A 44 -11.46 0.47 -0.34
CA GLY A 44 -11.21 -0.07 -1.68
C GLY A 44 -9.75 0.05 -2.12
N THR A 45 -9.52 0.05 -3.43
CA THR A 45 -8.18 0.14 -4.02
C THR A 45 -8.05 1.37 -4.90
N MET A 46 -6.82 1.90 -4.99
CA MET A 46 -6.48 3.05 -5.84
C MET A 46 -5.15 2.77 -6.54
N GLN A 47 -5.03 3.16 -7.81
CA GLN A 47 -3.76 3.14 -8.54
C GLN A 47 -3.01 4.45 -8.32
N VAL A 48 -1.71 4.36 -8.11
CA VAL A 48 -0.82 5.51 -7.96
C VAL A 48 0.45 5.27 -8.77
N ILE A 49 1.02 6.34 -9.30
CA ILE A 49 2.32 6.29 -9.96
C ILE A 49 3.35 6.80 -8.95
N ARG A 50 4.42 6.04 -8.71
CA ARG A 50 5.54 6.53 -7.93
C ARG A 50 6.20 7.67 -8.68
N LYS A 51 5.81 8.90 -8.34
CA LYS A 51 6.57 10.08 -8.70
C LYS A 51 7.88 10.06 -7.91
N GLY A 52 8.98 10.31 -8.60
CA GLY A 52 10.29 10.34 -7.98
C GLY A 52 10.32 11.33 -6.82
N LYS A 53 11.13 11.00 -5.82
CA LYS A 53 11.81 12.01 -5.02
C LYS A 53 13.29 11.84 -5.25
#